data_AF-W1X243-F1
#
_entry.id   AF-W1X243-F1
#
_cell.length_a   1.000
_cell.length_b   1.000
_cell.length_c   1.000
_cell.angle_alpha   90.00
_cell.angle_beta   90.00
_cell.angle_gamma   90.00
#
_symmetry.space_group_name_H-M   'P 1'
#
loop_
_entity.id
_entity.type
_entity.pdbx_description
1 polymer ?
#
loop_
_entity_poly.entity_id
_entity_poly.type
_entity_poly.pdbx_seq_one_letter_code
_entity_poly.pdbx_strand_id
1 'polypeptide(L)'
;VVSHEQKLWLPKGELPYGEAANFDLVGQRALQIGEWQGEPVWLVQQQRRHDMGSVRQVIDLDVGLFQLAGRGVQLAEFYRSHKYCGFYISH
;
A
#
# COMPACT_ATOMS: atom_id res chain seq x y z
N VAL A 1 -3.91 -0.53 3.55
CA VAL A 1 -3.13 -0.98 2.36
C VAL A 1 -1.67 -1.16 2.73
N VAL A 2 -1.12 -2.36 2.58
CA VAL A 2 0.32 -2.63 2.76
C VAL A 2 0.93 -2.93 1.40
N SER A 3 1.98 -2.20 1.02
CA SER A 3 2.55 -2.23 -0.34
C SER A 3 4.07 -2.36 -0.34
N HIS A 4 4.60 -3.15 -1.27
CA HIS A 4 6.03 -3.29 -1.53
C HIS A 4 6.28 -3.81 -2.96
N GLU A 5 7.20 -3.19 -3.72
CA GLU A 5 7.60 -3.62 -5.07
C GLU A 5 6.43 -3.86 -6.02
N GLN A 6 5.57 -2.85 -6.18
CA GLN A 6 4.35 -2.92 -7.00
C GLN A 6 3.33 -4.00 -6.59
N LYS A 7 3.51 -4.64 -5.43
CA LYS A 7 2.61 -5.65 -4.88
C LYS A 7 1.90 -5.12 -3.65
N LEU A 8 0.70 -5.65 -3.43
CA LEU A 8 -0.14 -5.40 -2.27
C LEU A 8 -0.26 -6.65 -1.44
N TRP A 9 -0.27 -6.47 -0.12
CA TRP A 9 -0.62 -7.56 0.77
C TRP A 9 -2.14 -7.76 0.77
N LEU A 10 -2.56 -8.97 0.41
CA LEU A 10 -3.95 -9.38 0.28
C LEU A 10 -4.19 -10.66 1.09
N PRO A 11 -4.20 -10.59 2.43
CA PRO A 11 -4.45 -11.78 3.25
C PRO A 11 -5.81 -12.37 2.88
N LYS A 12 -5.83 -13.67 2.55
CA LYS A 12 -7.01 -14.40 2.06
C LYS A 12 -7.62 -13.84 0.75
N GLY A 13 -6.84 -13.07 -0.02
CA GLY A 13 -7.30 -12.49 -1.29
C GLY A 13 -8.05 -11.16 -1.17
N GLU A 14 -8.18 -10.62 0.03
CA GLU A 14 -8.91 -9.37 0.30
C GLU A 14 -7.98 -8.28 0.85
N LEU A 15 -8.42 -7.02 0.74
CA LEU A 15 -7.70 -5.92 1.39
C LEU A 15 -7.89 -5.99 2.90
N PRO A 16 -6.81 -5.85 3.70
CA PRO A 16 -6.93 -5.86 5.15
C PRO A 16 -7.70 -4.61 5.61
N TYR A 17 -8.79 -4.85 6.34
CA TYR A 17 -9.68 -3.83 6.90
C TYR A 17 -9.88 -4.08 8.39
N GLY A 18 -9.86 -3.01 9.19
CA GLY A 18 -9.97 -3.05 10.65
C GLY A 18 -8.76 -2.42 11.35
N GLU A 19 -8.60 -2.75 12.64
CA GLU A 19 -7.59 -2.13 13.50
C GLU A 19 -6.15 -2.57 13.18
N ALA A 20 -5.19 -1.66 13.35
CA ALA A 20 -3.77 -1.91 13.13
C ALA A 20 -3.22 -3.07 13.99
N ALA A 21 -3.80 -3.31 15.18
CA ALA A 21 -3.42 -4.41 16.06
C ALA A 21 -3.70 -5.79 15.46
N ASN A 22 -4.75 -5.93 14.66
CA ASN A 22 -5.12 -7.21 14.03
C ASN A 22 -4.15 -7.63 12.91
N PHE A 23 -3.31 -6.70 12.45
CA PHE A 23 -2.43 -6.87 11.29
C PHE A 23 -0.95 -6.66 11.63
N ASP A 24 -0.59 -6.59 12.91
CA ASP A 24 0.76 -6.24 13.36
C ASP A 24 1.30 -4.96 12.69
N LEU A 25 0.44 -3.93 12.62
CA LEU A 25 0.75 -2.62 12.04
C LEU A 25 0.91 -1.52 13.10
N VAL A 26 0.74 -1.85 14.38
CA VAL A 26 0.91 -0.90 15.48
C VAL A 26 2.35 -0.40 15.53
N GLY A 27 2.51 0.93 15.63
CA GLY A 27 3.83 1.58 15.65
C GLY A 27 4.52 1.67 14.28
N GLN A 28 3.91 1.14 13.21
CA GLN A 28 4.46 1.26 11.86
C GLN A 28 4.19 2.64 11.27
N ARG A 29 5.12 3.09 10.43
CA ARG A 29 4.94 4.33 9.67
C ARG A 29 3.88 4.11 8.58
N ALA A 30 2.75 4.78 8.74
CA ALA A 30 1.66 4.79 7.80
C ALA A 30 1.44 6.20 7.22
N LEU A 31 0.94 6.25 5.98
CA LEU A 31 0.52 7.48 5.31
C LEU A 31 -0.96 7.37 4.96
N GLN A 32 -1.79 8.33 5.37
CA GLN A 32 -3.19 8.36 4.92
C GLN A 32 -3.23 8.77 3.44
N ILE A 33 -3.83 7.93 2.60
CA ILE A 33 -3.90 8.13 1.13
C ILE A 33 -5.30 8.48 0.62
N GLY A 34 -6.29 8.42 1.52
CA GLY A 34 -7.67 8.76 1.26
C GLY A 34 -8.60 8.27 2.36
N GLU A 35 -9.88 8.28 2.04
CA GLU A 35 -10.97 7.81 2.89
C GLU A 35 -11.94 7.00 1.99
N TRP A 36 -12.48 5.92 2.52
CA TRP A 36 -13.46 5.08 1.83
C TRP A 36 -14.60 4.78 2.79
N GLN A 37 -15.83 5.15 2.40
CA GLN A 37 -17.03 5.01 3.22
C GLN A 37 -16.94 5.63 4.64
N GLY A 38 -16.20 6.74 4.80
CA GLY A 38 -15.99 7.36 6.12
C GLY A 38 -14.76 6.84 6.86
N GLU A 39 -14.11 5.78 6.35
CA GLU A 39 -12.99 5.14 7.02
C GLU A 39 -11.65 5.52 6.38
N PRO A 40 -10.63 5.88 7.18
CA PRO A 40 -9.34 6.31 6.64
C PRO A 40 -8.58 5.15 6.00
N VAL A 41 -8.10 5.35 4.78
CA VAL A 41 -7.27 4.38 4.07
C VAL A 41 -5.80 4.73 4.24
N TRP A 42 -5.08 3.81 4.87
CA TRP A 42 -3.65 3.96 5.18
C TRP A 42 -2.78 3.17 4.21
N LEU A 43 -1.64 3.74 3.84
CA LEU A 43 -0.54 3.09 3.12
C LEU A 43 0.60 2.79 4.08
N VAL A 44 1.02 1.53 4.15
CA VAL A 44 2.20 1.08 4.88
C VAL A 44 3.17 0.46 3.89
N GLN A 45 4.39 0.97 3.84
CA GLN A 45 5.44 0.48 2.93
C GLN A 45 6.22 -0.65 3.60
N GLN A 46 5.69 -1.88 3.53
CA GLN A 46 6.31 -3.04 4.16
C GLN A 46 6.11 -4.29 3.29
N GLN A 47 7.13 -5.14 3.20
CA GLN A 47 7.01 -6.46 2.60
C GLN A 47 6.43 -7.45 3.62
N ARG A 48 5.42 -8.22 3.21
CA ARG A 48 4.94 -9.39 3.96
C ARG A 48 5.46 -10.68 3.32
N ARG A 49 5.62 -11.72 4.14
CA ARG A 49 6.21 -13.00 3.73
C ARG A 49 5.29 -13.81 2.81
N HIS A 50 3.98 -13.64 2.96
CA HIS A 50 2.94 -14.35 2.23
C HIS A 50 1.91 -13.36 1.68
N ASP A 51 1.10 -13.83 0.72
CA ASP A 51 -0.07 -13.12 0.19
C ASP A 51 0.22 -11.74 -0.43
N MET A 52 1.45 -11.55 -0.90
CA MET A 52 1.80 -10.38 -1.71
C MET A 52 1.36 -10.62 -3.16
N GLY A 53 0.36 -9.87 -3.60
CA GLY A 53 -0.31 -10.02 -4.87
C GLY A 53 -0.37 -8.74 -5.71
N SER A 54 -0.95 -8.83 -6.90
CA SER A 54 -1.15 -7.67 -7.76
C SER A 54 -2.42 -6.92 -7.34
N VAL A 55 -2.42 -5.59 -7.45
CA VAL A 55 -3.63 -4.77 -7.26
C VAL A 55 -4.80 -5.20 -8.15
N ARG A 56 -4.53 -5.87 -9.27
CA ARG A 56 -5.56 -6.41 -10.16
C ARG A 56 -6.46 -7.46 -9.50
N GLN A 57 -6.01 -8.12 -8.43
CA GLN A 57 -6.85 -9.07 -7.69
C GLN A 57 -8.00 -8.38 -6.93
N VAL A 58 -7.89 -7.07 -6.73
CA VAL A 58 -8.88 -6.25 -6.03
C VAL A 58 -9.85 -5.56 -7.01
N ILE A 59 -9.69 -5.78 -8.32
CA ILE A 59 -10.49 -5.09 -9.34
C ILE A 59 -11.98 -5.42 -9.26
N ASP A 60 -12.29 -6.65 -8.82
CA ASP A 60 -13.67 -7.16 -8.73
C ASP A 60 -14.36 -6.86 -7.40
N LEU A 61 -13.64 -6.30 -6.41
CA LEU A 61 -14.19 -6.03 -5.07
C LEU A 61 -14.98 -4.71 -5.03
N ASP A 62 -14.34 -3.60 -5.37
CA ASP A 62 -14.97 -2.27 -5.47
C ASP A 62 -14.06 -1.31 -6.24
N VAL A 63 -14.65 -0.47 -7.10
CA VAL A 63 -13.90 0.47 -7.94
C VAL A 63 -13.20 1.54 -7.10
N GLY A 64 -13.82 2.01 -6.01
CA GLY A 64 -13.23 2.99 -5.11
C GLY A 64 -12.02 2.45 -4.36
N LEU A 65 -12.14 1.25 -3.79
CA LEU A 65 -11.01 0.54 -3.16
C LEU A 65 -9.90 0.25 -4.16
N PHE A 66 -10.22 -0.19 -5.38
CA PHE A 66 -9.22 -0.44 -6.41
C PHE A 66 -8.42 0.84 -6.77
N GLN A 67 -9.11 1.98 -6.93
CA GLN A 67 -8.45 3.26 -7.20
C GLN A 67 -7.54 3.70 -6.04
N LEU A 68 -8.00 3.55 -4.80
CA LEU A 68 -7.22 3.88 -3.60
C LEU A 68 -6.01 2.94 -3.43
N ALA A 69 -6.21 1.64 -3.65
CA ALA A 69 -5.14 0.66 -3.61
C ALA A 69 -4.09 0.92 -4.70
N GLY A 70 -4.52 1.22 -5.93
CA GLY A 70 -3.64 1.61 -7.04
C GLY A 70 -2.84 2.87 -6.73
N ARG A 71 -3.50 3.90 -6.16
CA ARG A 71 -2.83 5.11 -5.67
C ARG A 71 -1.77 4.78 -4.62
N GLY A 72 -2.08 3.89 -3.67
CA GLY A 72 -1.15 3.44 -2.65
C GLY A 72 0.09 2.76 -3.22
N VAL A 73 -0.08 1.89 -4.22
CA VAL A 73 1.03 1.23 -4.92
C VAL A 73 1.91 2.27 -5.64
N GLN A 74 1.30 3.18 -6.39
CA GLN A 74 2.02 4.21 -7.15
C GLN A 74 2.79 5.16 -6.23
N LEU A 75 2.20 5.57 -5.09
CA LEU A 75 2.87 6.37 -4.07
C LEU A 75 4.05 5.61 -3.44
N ALA A 76 3.86 4.33 -3.11
CA ALA A 76 4.94 3.53 -2.52
C ALA A 76 6.16 3.44 -3.45
N GLU A 77 5.93 3.27 -4.76
CA GLU A 77 7.00 3.31 -5.76
C GLU A 77 7.59 4.70 -5.92
N PHE A 78 6.77 5.75 -5.91
CA PHE A 78 7.26 7.13 -5.97
C PHE A 78 8.25 7.43 -4.83
N TYR A 79 7.89 7.12 -3.60
CA TYR A 79 8.77 7.29 -2.44
C TYR A 79 10.02 6.41 -2.50
N ARG A 80 9.91 5.21 -3.07
CA ARG A 80 11.07 4.31 -3.26
C ARG A 80 12.05 4.87 -4.29
N SER A 81 11.55 5.32 -5.44
CA SER A 81 12.34 5.86 -6.55
C SER A 81 12.95 7.24 -6.24
N HIS A 82 12.34 8.01 -5.33
CA HIS A 82 12.84 9.32 -4.90
C HIS A 82 13.58 9.27 -3.55
N LYS A 83 13.94 8.08 -3.06
CA LYS A 83 14.75 7.91 -1.84
C LYS A 83 16.15 8.55 -1.98
N TYR A 84 16.64 8.71 -3.20
CA TYR A 84 17.89 9.39 -3.51
C TYR A 84 17.60 10.55 -4.47
N CYS A 85 17.91 11.79 -4.07
CA CYS A 85 17.94 12.90 -5.01
C CYS A 85 18.98 12.59 -6.09
N GLY A 86 18.55 12.48 -7.35
CA GLY A 86 19.41 12.14 -8.49
C GLY A 86 20.42 13.22 -8.90
N PHE A 87 20.90 14.07 -7.99
CA PHE A 87 21.67 15.26 -8.34
C PHE A 87 23.20 15.16 -8.20
N TYR A 88 23.78 13.98 -7.98
CA TYR A 88 25.24 13.86 -8.09
C TYR A 88 25.66 12.53 -8.75
N ILE A 89 25.62 12.51 -10.07
CA ILE A 89 26.60 11.75 -10.86
C ILE A 89 27.70 12.75 -11.22
N SER A 90 28.74 12.83 -10.38
CA SER A 90 30.04 13.37 -10.80
C SER A 90 30.70 12.31 -11.67
N HIS A 91 30.81 12.58 -12.97
CA HIS A 91 31.88 12.05 -13.81
C HIS A 91 33.08 12.99 -13.71
#